data_AF-A0AAJ0D0E1-F1
#
_entry.id   AF-A0AAJ0D0E1-F1
#
_cell.length_a   1.000
_cell.length_b   1.000
_cell.length_c   1.000
_cell.angle_alpha   90.00
_cell.angle_beta   90.00
_cell.angle_gamma   90.00
#
_symmetry.space_group_name_H-M   'P 1'
#
loop_
_entity.id
_entity.type
_entity.pdbx_description
1 polymer ?
#
loop_
_entity_poly.entity_id
_entity_poly.type
_entity_poly.pdbx_seq_one_letter_code
_entity_poly.pdbx_strand_id
1 'polypeptide(L)'
;MTPTSSDAAVLDALRQIQQSQAQLSTAVEYLTGGLSADESNAPTDSQPPALADQLGFDASYATSASMVRTQDLNDNTTPTPNLGSRSGFTSRIVLTTYPKQIGIDPLAMDWGNPDPLKRGPVVVSRSSSTIRRRNEPAAQIGPFPHWGDPRKIVAMDPWGHLTPWIFKDLLNREHVDLRPTIAITKAHMRLPELEDSVKKGRLIPDGKVCLNELGELAVTKFAVEPVWYLPGVAERFGIDEGTLRRSLFEHTGGSYPELITRGDIKVFLPPIGGLTVYCFGDPEKMSDENVRLSLRIHDECNGSDVFGSDICTCRPYLIFGIEEAVKEAQNGGSGVVIYFRKEGRALGEVTKVRLI
;
A
#
# COMPACT_ATOMS: atom_id res chain seq x y z
N MET A 1 38.59 -32.15 -24.44
CA MET A 1 39.11 -31.42 -23.26
C MET A 1 38.50 -32.07 -22.03
N THR A 2 39.31 -32.76 -21.23
CA THR A 2 38.90 -33.38 -19.97
C THR A 2 38.74 -32.29 -18.90
N PRO A 3 37.64 -32.26 -18.13
CA PRO A 3 37.43 -31.24 -17.11
C PRO A 3 38.44 -31.41 -15.98
N THR A 4 38.99 -30.29 -15.50
CA THR A 4 39.93 -30.23 -14.38
C THR A 4 39.22 -30.60 -13.07
N SER A 5 39.98 -31.13 -12.10
CA SER A 5 39.46 -31.69 -10.83
C SER A 5 38.62 -30.72 -9.99
N SER A 6 38.75 -29.40 -10.20
CA SER A 6 37.92 -28.37 -9.58
C SER A 6 36.46 -28.40 -10.06
N ASP A 7 36.24 -28.67 -11.35
CA ASP A 7 34.92 -28.53 -11.97
C ASP A 7 34.06 -29.76 -11.70
N ALA A 8 34.70 -30.93 -11.54
CA ALA A 8 34.05 -32.14 -11.07
C ALA A 8 33.54 -31.99 -9.63
N ALA A 9 34.31 -31.36 -8.75
CA ALA A 9 33.91 -31.12 -7.37
C ALA A 9 32.74 -30.12 -7.25
N VAL A 10 32.72 -29.10 -8.11
CA VAL A 10 31.60 -28.13 -8.17
C VAL A 10 30.33 -28.80 -8.70
N LEU A 11 30.45 -29.66 -9.72
CA LEU A 11 29.33 -30.40 -10.27
C LEU A 11 28.74 -31.42 -9.27
N ASP A 12 29.58 -32.07 -8.47
CA ASP A 12 29.12 -32.98 -7.42
C ASP A 12 28.45 -32.23 -6.26
N ALA A 13 28.97 -31.06 -5.88
CA ALA A 13 28.32 -30.20 -4.90
C ALA A 13 26.94 -29.71 -5.38
N LEU A 14 26.82 -29.34 -6.66
CA LEU A 14 25.53 -28.96 -7.26
C LEU A 14 24.53 -30.12 -7.29
N ARG A 15 24.99 -31.35 -7.59
CA ARG A 15 24.15 -32.55 -7.54
C ARG A 15 23.68 -32.87 -6.13
N GLN A 16 24.54 -32.72 -5.12
CA GLN A 16 24.15 -32.90 -3.71
C GLN A 16 23.11 -31.87 -3.26
N ILE A 17 23.26 -30.60 -3.66
CA ILE A 17 22.28 -29.55 -3.36
C ILE A 17 20.93 -29.88 -4.03
N GLN A 18 20.95 -30.33 -5.28
CA GLN A 18 19.72 -30.68 -6.00
C GLN A 18 18.99 -31.88 -5.37
N GLN A 19 19.74 -32.90 -4.91
CA GLN A 19 19.17 -34.05 -4.18
C GLN A 19 18.61 -33.66 -2.81
N SER A 20 19.31 -32.78 -2.09
CA SER A 20 18.85 -32.21 -0.81
C SER A 20 17.54 -31.45 -0.98
N GLN A 21 17.41 -30.62 -2.02
CA GLN A 21 16.19 -29.85 -2.28
C GLN A 21 15.00 -30.75 -2.65
N ALA A 22 15.21 -31.83 -3.41
CA ALA A 22 14.16 -32.79 -3.74
C ALA A 22 13.69 -33.60 -2.53
N GLN A 23 14.58 -33.92 -1.59
CA GLN A 23 14.21 -34.57 -0.34
C GLN A 23 13.41 -33.64 0.58
N LEU A 24 13.80 -32.36 0.64
CA LEU A 24 13.09 -31.34 1.43
C LEU A 24 11.68 -31.06 0.89
N SER A 25 11.50 -31.00 -0.44
CA SER A 25 10.17 -30.80 -1.03
C SER A 25 9.25 -31.98 -0.72
N THR A 26 9.76 -33.21 -0.80
CA THR A 26 8.98 -34.43 -0.48
C THR A 26 8.58 -34.47 1.00
N ALA A 27 9.47 -34.05 1.90
CA ALA A 27 9.17 -33.97 3.34
C ALA A 27 8.12 -32.89 3.66
N VAL A 28 8.17 -31.74 2.98
CA VAL A 28 7.16 -30.68 3.10
C VAL A 28 5.80 -31.16 2.57
N GLU A 29 5.75 -31.84 1.42
CA GLU A 29 4.52 -32.41 0.88
C GLU A 29 3.90 -33.45 1.84
N TYR A 30 4.71 -34.29 2.47
CA TYR A 30 4.24 -35.25 3.49
C TYR A 30 3.63 -34.56 4.73
N LEU A 31 4.27 -33.49 5.23
CA LEU A 31 3.75 -32.72 6.36
C LEU A 31 2.48 -31.94 6.02
N THR A 32 2.37 -31.46 4.77
CA THR A 32 1.19 -30.72 4.31
C THR A 32 0.01 -31.66 4.06
N GLY A 33 0.27 -32.88 3.60
CA GLY A 33 -0.74 -33.93 3.41
C GLY A 33 -1.32 -34.49 4.71
N GLY A 34 -0.53 -34.52 5.79
CA GLY A 34 -0.99 -34.97 7.11
C GLY A 34 -1.98 -34.03 7.82
N LEU A 35 -2.07 -32.77 7.39
CA LEU A 35 -2.99 -31.77 7.96
C LEU A 35 -4.37 -31.75 7.29
N SER A 36 -4.56 -32.52 6.20
CA SER A 36 -5.80 -32.50 5.40
C SER A 36 -6.67 -33.76 5.53
N ALA A 37 -6.33 -34.69 6.44
CA ALA A 37 -6.93 -36.03 6.49
C ALA A 37 -7.69 -36.37 7.79
N ASP A 38 -8.14 -35.37 8.57
CA ASP A 38 -8.88 -35.61 9.83
C ASP A 38 -10.23 -34.87 9.97
N GLU A 39 -10.85 -34.46 8.85
CA GLU A 39 -12.19 -33.82 8.83
C GLU A 39 -13.28 -34.66 8.13
N SER A 40 -13.23 -35.98 8.22
CA SER A 40 -14.37 -36.81 7.79
C SER A 40 -14.52 -38.09 8.61
N ASN A 41 -15.14 -37.99 9.79
CA ASN A 41 -16.02 -39.02 10.36
C ASN A 41 -16.60 -38.56 11.72
N ALA A 42 -17.83 -38.06 11.70
CA ALA A 42 -18.66 -37.92 12.91
C ALA A 42 -19.82 -38.91 12.83
N PRO A 43 -20.05 -39.76 13.86
CA PRO A 43 -21.34 -40.40 14.06
C PRO A 43 -22.17 -39.66 15.12
N THR A 44 -23.46 -39.57 14.83
CA THR A 44 -24.57 -39.11 15.66
C THR A 44 -24.88 -40.05 16.83
N ASP A 45 -25.17 -39.49 18.01
CA ASP A 45 -26.45 -39.58 18.74
C ASP A 45 -26.31 -39.61 20.29
N SER A 46 -27.33 -39.04 20.97
CA SER A 46 -27.75 -39.17 22.38
C SER A 46 -27.26 -38.19 23.48
N GLN A 47 -28.21 -37.92 24.39
CA GLN A 47 -28.43 -36.78 25.32
C GLN A 47 -27.42 -36.55 26.48
N PRO A 48 -27.46 -35.38 27.15
CA PRO A 48 -26.64 -35.09 28.33
C PRO A 48 -27.34 -35.43 29.67
N PRO A 49 -26.56 -35.63 30.74
CA PRO A 49 -26.96 -35.05 32.02
C PRO A 49 -25.85 -34.19 32.65
N ALA A 50 -26.32 -33.29 33.50
CA ALA A 50 -25.62 -32.24 34.21
C ALA A 50 -24.67 -32.73 35.32
N LEU A 51 -23.70 -31.90 35.70
CA LEU A 51 -23.52 -31.50 37.12
C LEU A 51 -22.67 -30.22 37.22
N ALA A 52 -23.10 -29.34 38.11
CA ALA A 52 -22.45 -28.09 38.49
C ALA A 52 -21.30 -28.29 39.49
N ASP A 53 -20.64 -27.16 39.79
CA ASP A 53 -19.74 -26.88 40.92
C ASP A 53 -18.33 -27.48 40.85
N GLN A 54 -17.29 -26.65 40.70
CA GLN A 54 -16.74 -25.81 41.77
C GLN A 54 -15.64 -24.89 41.23
N LEU A 55 -15.79 -23.59 41.51
CA LEU A 55 -14.74 -22.59 41.41
C LEU A 55 -13.74 -22.80 42.56
N GLY A 56 -12.44 -22.80 42.22
CA GLY A 56 -11.35 -22.79 43.18
C GLY A 56 -10.07 -22.34 42.49
N PHE A 57 -9.82 -21.04 42.51
CA PHE A 57 -8.50 -20.46 42.23
C PHE A 57 -7.58 -20.82 43.39
N ASP A 58 -6.38 -21.32 43.11
CA ASP A 58 -5.23 -20.98 43.95
C ASP A 58 -3.89 -21.05 43.20
N ALA A 59 -3.06 -20.07 43.55
CA ALA A 59 -1.75 -19.80 42.99
C ALA A 59 -0.67 -20.66 43.65
N SER A 60 0.27 -21.17 42.85
CA SER A 60 1.71 -21.25 43.15
C SER A 60 2.37 -22.23 42.18
N TYR A 61 3.41 -21.80 41.48
CA TYR A 61 4.70 -22.50 41.45
C TYR A 61 5.75 -21.57 40.84
N ALA A 62 6.84 -21.46 41.58
CA ALA A 62 7.94 -20.55 41.38
C ALA A 62 9.06 -21.14 40.49
N THR A 63 9.94 -20.23 40.07
CA THR A 63 11.40 -20.42 39.83
C THR A 63 11.82 -21.34 38.67
N SER A 64 12.64 -20.87 37.73
CA SER A 64 14.07 -20.66 37.98
C SER A 64 14.74 -19.72 36.97
N ALA A 65 15.49 -18.75 37.50
CA ALA A 65 16.56 -18.03 36.80
C ALA A 65 17.90 -18.52 37.37
N SER A 66 18.94 -18.62 36.54
CA SER A 66 20.32 -18.73 37.04
C SER A 66 21.31 -18.00 36.12
N MET A 67 22.13 -17.16 36.75
CA MET A 67 23.27 -16.43 36.23
C MET A 67 24.56 -17.24 36.39
N VAL A 68 25.54 -17.07 35.50
CA VAL A 68 26.99 -17.27 35.76
C VAL A 68 27.75 -16.23 34.89
N ARG A 69 28.28 -15.13 35.42
CA ARG A 69 29.54 -14.85 36.17
C ARG A 69 30.76 -14.52 35.26
N THR A 70 31.23 -13.28 35.38
CA THR A 70 32.44 -12.68 34.78
C THR A 70 33.70 -12.92 35.63
N GLN A 71 34.85 -13.12 34.99
CA GLN A 71 36.20 -12.90 35.56
C GLN A 71 37.16 -12.38 34.48
N ASP A 72 37.94 -11.37 34.84
CA ASP A 72 38.99 -10.69 34.08
C ASP A 72 40.32 -11.48 34.02
N LEU A 73 41.10 -11.30 32.94
CA LEU A 73 42.58 -11.31 32.96
C LEU A 73 43.15 -10.44 31.81
N ASN A 74 44.08 -9.55 32.15
CA ASN A 74 44.95 -8.76 31.27
C ASN A 74 46.07 -9.62 30.67
N ASP A 75 46.51 -9.32 29.44
CA ASP A 75 47.96 -9.24 29.15
C ASP A 75 48.30 -8.39 27.90
N ASN A 76 49.42 -7.68 28.00
CA ASN A 76 49.98 -6.71 27.04
C ASN A 76 50.97 -7.41 26.09
N THR A 77 50.87 -7.23 24.76
CA THR A 77 52.06 -7.20 23.87
C THR A 77 51.75 -6.66 22.47
N THR A 78 52.54 -5.69 22.02
CA THR A 78 52.66 -5.24 20.61
C THR A 78 53.88 -5.92 19.98
N PRO A 79 53.83 -6.33 18.69
CA PRO A 79 54.63 -5.61 17.69
C PRO A 79 53.97 -5.51 16.29
N THR A 80 54.25 -4.41 15.58
CA THR A 80 53.99 -4.12 14.15
C THR A 80 55.06 -4.75 13.23
N PRO A 81 54.97 -4.62 11.88
CA PRO A 81 53.87 -4.87 10.94
C PRO A 81 54.28 -5.89 9.85
N ASN A 82 53.34 -6.57 9.16
CA ASN A 82 53.63 -7.07 7.81
C ASN A 82 52.39 -7.29 6.94
N LEU A 83 52.56 -6.86 5.69
CA LEU A 83 51.58 -6.77 4.61
C LEU A 83 51.15 -8.17 4.13
N GLY A 84 49.84 -8.44 4.06
CA GLY A 84 49.31 -9.70 3.54
C GLY A 84 47.80 -9.67 3.36
N SER A 85 47.36 -9.41 2.14
CA SER A 85 45.98 -9.47 1.65
C SER A 85 45.20 -10.71 2.13
N ARG A 86 44.11 -10.52 2.90
CA ARG A 86 42.96 -11.43 2.91
C ARG A 86 41.65 -10.70 3.17
N SER A 87 40.80 -10.74 2.15
CA SER A 87 39.35 -10.56 2.18
C SER A 87 38.71 -11.41 3.28
N GLY A 88 38.06 -10.76 4.24
CA GLY A 88 37.26 -11.38 5.30
C GLY A 88 35.88 -10.72 5.34
N PHE A 89 34.87 -11.50 4.99
CA PHE A 89 33.46 -11.13 4.88
C PHE A 89 32.93 -10.38 6.11
N THR A 90 32.39 -9.18 5.91
CA THR A 90 31.36 -8.64 6.82
C THR A 90 30.03 -9.24 6.40
N SER A 91 29.43 -10.10 7.23
CA SER A 91 28.05 -10.56 7.07
C SER A 91 27.07 -9.43 7.42
N ARG A 92 26.97 -8.41 6.55
CA ARG A 92 25.73 -7.66 6.44
C ARG A 92 24.82 -8.44 5.50
N ILE A 93 23.84 -9.12 6.07
CA ILE A 93 22.73 -9.65 5.28
C ILE A 93 21.96 -8.43 4.77
N VAL A 94 22.19 -8.09 3.51
CA VAL A 94 21.43 -7.06 2.79
C VAL A 94 20.12 -7.71 2.34
N LEU A 95 19.04 -7.43 3.06
CA LEU A 95 17.67 -7.83 2.70
C LEU A 95 17.01 -6.76 1.80
N THR A 96 17.62 -6.46 0.66
CA THR A 96 16.97 -5.63 -0.38
C THR A 96 16.91 -6.41 -1.68
N THR A 97 15.71 -6.48 -2.28
CA THR A 97 15.41 -7.32 -3.45
C THR A 97 16.12 -6.90 -4.76
N TYR A 98 17.00 -5.89 -4.80
CA TYR A 98 17.70 -5.50 -6.03
C TYR A 98 19.13 -4.98 -5.79
N PRO A 99 20.17 -5.85 -5.82
CA PRO A 99 21.55 -5.46 -5.52
C PRO A 99 22.30 -4.80 -6.70
N LYS A 100 21.63 -4.47 -7.81
CA LYS A 100 22.24 -3.80 -8.98
C LYS A 100 21.30 -2.76 -9.58
N GLN A 101 21.31 -1.54 -9.03
CA GLN A 101 20.82 -0.35 -9.72
C GLN A 101 21.97 0.66 -9.87
N ILE A 102 22.91 0.32 -10.75
CA ILE A 102 23.93 1.26 -11.23
C ILE A 102 23.49 1.61 -12.66
N GLY A 103 23.25 2.89 -12.93
CA GLY A 103 22.91 3.39 -14.28
C GLY A 103 21.47 3.87 -14.48
N ILE A 104 20.78 4.40 -13.46
CA ILE A 104 19.51 5.10 -13.67
C ILE A 104 19.82 6.56 -14.03
N ASP A 105 19.69 6.89 -15.32
CA ASP A 105 19.68 8.26 -15.85
C ASP A 105 18.26 8.84 -15.68
N PRO A 106 17.99 9.69 -14.67
CA PRO A 106 16.66 10.20 -14.43
C PRO A 106 16.26 11.19 -15.53
N LEU A 107 15.05 11.05 -16.06
CA LEU A 107 14.46 12.07 -16.94
C LEU A 107 14.34 13.39 -16.15
N ALA A 108 14.99 14.45 -16.64
CA ALA A 108 14.88 15.78 -16.04
C ALA A 108 13.40 16.21 -16.00
N MET A 109 12.95 16.67 -14.83
CA MET A 109 11.55 16.96 -14.54
C MET A 109 11.36 18.41 -14.09
N ASP A 110 10.44 19.13 -14.73
CA ASP A 110 10.04 20.51 -14.37
C ASP A 110 8.70 20.49 -13.62
N TRP A 111 8.77 20.22 -12.32
CA TRP A 111 7.58 20.01 -11.48
C TRP A 111 6.68 21.25 -11.43
N GLY A 112 5.38 21.07 -11.71
CA GLY A 112 4.39 22.16 -11.75
C GLY A 112 4.26 22.86 -13.11
N ASN A 113 5.02 22.47 -14.14
CA ASN A 113 4.82 23.02 -15.48
C ASN A 113 3.43 22.66 -16.03
N PRO A 114 2.62 23.63 -16.52
CA PRO A 114 1.30 23.36 -17.07
C PRO A 114 1.35 22.50 -18.35
N ASP A 115 2.48 22.49 -19.06
CA ASP A 115 2.75 21.63 -20.21
C ASP A 115 3.31 20.27 -19.74
N PRO A 116 2.53 19.18 -19.85
CA PRO A 116 2.94 17.87 -19.34
C PRO A 116 4.18 17.31 -20.02
N LEU A 117 4.47 17.67 -21.28
CA LEU A 117 5.66 17.21 -22.01
C LEU A 117 6.95 17.82 -21.45
N LYS A 118 6.87 19.06 -20.96
CA LYS A 118 7.98 19.75 -20.30
C LYS A 118 8.13 19.31 -18.84
N ARG A 119 7.01 18.99 -18.18
CA ARG A 119 6.98 18.48 -16.82
C ARG A 119 7.75 17.16 -16.68
N GLY A 120 7.45 16.16 -17.53
CA GLY A 120 8.01 14.80 -17.42
C GLY A 120 7.10 13.80 -16.66
N PRO A 121 7.28 12.48 -16.85
CA PRO A 121 6.38 11.45 -16.29
C PRO A 121 6.70 11.04 -14.84
N VAL A 122 5.67 10.71 -14.04
CA VAL A 122 5.80 10.12 -12.69
C VAL A 122 5.45 8.63 -12.74
N VAL A 123 6.24 7.75 -12.10
CA VAL A 123 6.17 6.27 -12.26
C VAL A 123 5.98 5.56 -10.91
N VAL A 124 5.12 4.53 -10.87
CA VAL A 124 4.97 3.58 -9.74
C VAL A 124 4.82 2.14 -10.26
N SER A 125 5.48 1.13 -9.68
CA SER A 125 5.40 -0.28 -10.14
C SER A 125 5.33 -1.30 -8.99
N ARG A 126 4.47 -2.34 -9.09
CA ARG A 126 4.43 -3.50 -8.14
C ARG A 126 3.95 -4.90 -8.66
N SER A 127 3.77 -5.21 -9.96
CA SER A 127 3.61 -6.65 -10.42
C SER A 127 3.62 -6.82 -11.95
N SER A 128 4.06 -8.00 -12.43
CA SER A 128 4.44 -8.34 -13.83
C SER A 128 3.33 -8.97 -14.70
N SER A 129 2.29 -9.59 -14.14
CA SER A 129 1.33 -10.40 -14.91
C SER A 129 0.18 -9.62 -15.56
N THR A 130 -0.12 -8.41 -15.09
CA THR A 130 -1.29 -7.60 -15.53
C THR A 130 -0.91 -6.36 -16.37
N ILE A 131 0.36 -6.25 -16.77
CA ILE A 131 1.00 -5.01 -17.26
C ILE A 131 0.54 -4.50 -18.64
N ARG A 132 -0.06 -5.34 -19.50
CA ARG A 132 -0.29 -5.03 -20.93
C ARG A 132 -1.71 -4.59 -21.31
N ARG A 133 -2.63 -4.41 -20.35
CA ARG A 133 -4.01 -3.99 -20.64
C ARG A 133 -4.32 -2.69 -19.91
N ARG A 134 -4.53 -1.60 -20.65
CA ARG A 134 -4.88 -0.28 -20.09
C ARG A 134 -6.00 0.35 -20.91
N ASN A 135 -7.08 0.73 -20.25
CA ASN A 135 -8.17 1.53 -20.84
C ASN A 135 -7.86 3.02 -20.61
N GLU A 136 -8.29 3.90 -21.53
CA GLU A 136 -8.28 5.37 -21.38
C GLU A 136 -9.00 5.80 -20.08
N PRO A 137 -8.66 6.94 -19.43
CA PRO A 137 -9.34 7.34 -18.21
C PRO A 137 -10.83 7.50 -18.51
N ALA A 138 -11.68 6.92 -17.67
CA ALA A 138 -13.11 6.89 -17.94
C ALA A 138 -13.80 8.26 -17.82
N ALA A 139 -13.09 9.28 -17.34
CA ALA A 139 -13.51 10.67 -17.29
C ALA A 139 -12.30 11.60 -17.51
N GLN A 140 -12.53 12.71 -18.22
CA GLN A 140 -11.54 13.78 -18.35
C GLN A 140 -11.70 14.74 -17.17
N ILE A 141 -10.59 15.08 -16.53
CA ILE A 141 -10.54 16.02 -15.40
C ILE A 141 -9.49 17.07 -15.69
N GLY A 142 -9.86 18.34 -15.50
CA GLY A 142 -8.98 19.49 -15.69
C GLY A 142 -8.50 19.66 -17.14
N PRO A 143 -7.40 20.40 -17.36
CA PRO A 143 -6.54 21.01 -16.35
C PRO A 143 -7.19 22.18 -15.60
N PHE A 144 -6.84 22.35 -14.32
CA PHE A 144 -7.24 23.52 -13.52
C PHE A 144 -6.05 24.47 -13.31
N PRO A 145 -6.25 25.79 -13.20
CA PRO A 145 -5.15 26.76 -13.05
C PRO A 145 -4.22 26.46 -11.87
N HIS A 146 -4.78 25.96 -10.76
CA HIS A 146 -4.04 25.61 -9.55
C HIS A 146 -3.02 24.48 -9.72
N TRP A 147 -3.15 23.65 -10.76
CA TRP A 147 -2.22 22.56 -11.01
C TRP A 147 -0.85 23.11 -11.42
N GLY A 148 -0.82 24.23 -12.14
CA GLY A 148 0.39 24.88 -12.63
C GLY A 148 1.21 25.62 -11.56
N ASP A 149 0.71 25.70 -10.32
CA ASP A 149 1.45 26.33 -9.21
C ASP A 149 2.19 25.25 -8.40
N PRO A 150 3.53 25.21 -8.43
CA PRO A 150 4.33 24.18 -7.76
C PRO A 150 4.17 24.18 -6.23
N ARG A 151 3.64 25.25 -5.62
CA ARG A 151 3.43 25.35 -4.17
C ARG A 151 2.05 24.87 -3.72
N LYS A 152 1.05 24.84 -4.63
CA LYS A 152 -0.34 24.54 -4.27
C LYS A 152 -0.60 23.06 -4.06
N ILE A 153 -0.02 22.20 -4.91
CA ILE A 153 -0.21 20.74 -4.83
C ILE A 153 1.17 20.07 -4.72
N VAL A 154 1.53 19.66 -3.50
CA VAL A 154 2.86 19.09 -3.19
C VAL A 154 2.81 17.62 -2.73
N ALA A 155 1.61 17.07 -2.52
CA ALA A 155 1.41 15.73 -1.97
C ALA A 155 0.60 14.79 -2.89
N MET A 156 0.35 15.22 -4.13
CA MET A 156 -0.36 14.49 -5.18
C MET A 156 0.18 14.93 -6.54
N ASP A 157 0.12 14.04 -7.54
CA ASP A 157 0.38 14.39 -8.93
C ASP A 157 -0.95 14.71 -9.66
N PRO A 158 -1.29 15.98 -9.92
CA PRO A 158 -2.57 16.34 -10.51
C PRO A 158 -2.71 15.96 -11.99
N TRP A 159 -1.61 15.68 -12.70
CA TRP A 159 -1.64 15.15 -14.07
C TRP A 159 -1.46 13.63 -14.13
N GLY A 160 -1.50 12.96 -12.98
CA GLY A 160 -1.23 11.55 -12.84
C GLY A 160 -2.06 10.63 -13.74
N HIS A 161 -3.28 11.06 -14.06
CA HIS A 161 -4.24 10.38 -14.91
C HIS A 161 -4.01 10.59 -16.41
N LEU A 162 -2.98 11.33 -16.83
CA LEU A 162 -2.68 11.57 -18.25
C LEU A 162 -1.32 10.98 -18.69
N THR A 163 -0.48 10.57 -17.75
CA THR A 163 0.89 10.10 -17.99
C THR A 163 1.02 9.02 -19.08
N PRO A 164 0.26 7.91 -19.05
CA PRO A 164 0.35 6.87 -20.09
C PRO A 164 0.04 7.34 -21.52
N TRP A 165 -0.81 8.36 -21.66
CA TRP A 165 -1.29 8.83 -22.97
C TRP A 165 -0.37 9.90 -23.56
N ILE A 166 0.09 10.82 -22.71
CA ILE A 166 0.99 11.90 -23.11
C ILE A 166 2.37 11.36 -23.51
N PHE A 167 2.86 10.35 -22.80
CA PHE A 167 4.20 9.78 -23.02
C PHE A 167 4.18 8.48 -23.84
N LYS A 168 3.17 8.28 -24.69
CA LYS A 168 3.02 7.09 -25.53
C LYS A 168 4.23 6.83 -26.43
N ASP A 169 4.81 7.88 -27.01
CA ASP A 169 5.97 7.73 -27.88
C ASP A 169 7.23 7.33 -27.12
N LEU A 170 7.38 7.85 -25.90
CA LEU A 170 8.46 7.49 -24.98
C LEU A 170 8.35 6.03 -24.53
N LEU A 171 7.14 5.59 -24.17
CA LEU A 171 6.80 4.20 -23.82
C LEU A 171 7.26 3.23 -24.92
N ASN A 172 6.93 3.54 -26.17
CA ASN A 172 7.24 2.70 -27.31
C ASN A 172 8.73 2.67 -27.65
N ARG A 173 9.40 3.82 -27.57
CA ARG A 173 10.82 3.97 -27.93
C ARG A 173 11.74 3.31 -26.91
N GLU A 174 11.45 3.49 -25.62
CA GLU A 174 12.35 3.07 -24.53
C GLU A 174 11.91 1.74 -23.89
N HIS A 175 10.79 1.17 -24.35
CA HIS A 175 10.22 -0.08 -23.82
C HIS A 175 9.98 -0.06 -22.30
N VAL A 176 9.66 1.11 -21.76
CA VAL A 176 9.35 1.34 -20.35
C VAL A 176 7.84 1.26 -20.13
N ASP A 177 7.39 0.86 -18.94
CA ASP A 177 5.97 0.89 -18.54
C ASP A 177 5.70 2.07 -17.59
N LEU A 178 4.99 3.09 -18.06
CA LEU A 178 4.63 4.29 -17.28
C LEU A 178 3.22 4.13 -16.72
N ARG A 179 3.06 3.78 -15.44
CA ARG A 179 1.74 3.70 -14.78
C ARG A 179 1.23 5.08 -14.36
N PRO A 180 -0.09 5.33 -14.47
CA PRO A 180 -0.64 6.56 -13.94
C PRO A 180 -0.61 6.51 -12.41
N THR A 181 -0.36 7.65 -11.78
CA THR A 181 -0.51 7.83 -10.33
C THR A 181 -1.97 8.07 -9.93
N ILE A 182 -2.84 8.36 -10.91
CA ILE A 182 -4.29 8.44 -10.74
C ILE A 182 -4.97 7.55 -11.79
N ALA A 183 -5.67 6.50 -11.36
CA ALA A 183 -6.46 5.64 -12.23
C ALA A 183 -7.95 5.97 -12.12
N ILE A 184 -8.63 6.14 -13.25
CA ILE A 184 -10.04 6.53 -13.30
C ILE A 184 -10.85 5.44 -14.01
N THR A 185 -11.84 4.87 -13.33
CA THR A 185 -12.70 3.82 -13.89
C THR A 185 -14.17 4.06 -13.53
N LYS A 186 -15.08 3.71 -14.44
CA LYS A 186 -16.51 3.57 -14.08
C LYS A 186 -16.72 2.21 -13.41
N ALA A 187 -17.51 2.20 -12.35
CA ALA A 187 -17.81 0.99 -11.59
C ALA A 187 -19.25 1.05 -11.08
N HIS A 188 -19.79 -0.11 -10.75
CA HIS A 188 -21.02 -0.21 -9.99
C HIS A 188 -20.68 -0.59 -8.56
N MET A 189 -21.29 0.11 -7.61
CA MET A 189 -21.09 -0.11 -6.18
C MET A 189 -22.40 -0.65 -5.59
N ARG A 190 -22.30 -1.72 -4.79
CA ARG A 190 -23.42 -2.26 -4.03
C ARG A 190 -23.06 -2.31 -2.55
N LEU A 191 -23.90 -1.74 -1.71
CA LEU A 191 -23.77 -1.77 -0.26
C LEU A 191 -25.11 -2.23 0.35
N PRO A 192 -25.13 -3.21 1.28
CA PRO A 192 -26.36 -3.71 1.90
C PRO A 192 -27.25 -2.60 2.50
N GLU A 193 -26.64 -1.59 3.11
CA GLU A 193 -27.36 -0.51 3.78
C GLU A 193 -28.07 0.44 2.80
N LEU A 194 -27.61 0.50 1.56
CA LEU A 194 -28.27 1.27 0.52
C LEU A 194 -29.54 0.57 0.03
N GLU A 195 -29.54 -0.77 -0.01
CA GLU A 195 -30.75 -1.54 -0.28
C GLU A 195 -31.83 -1.24 0.77
N ASP A 196 -31.45 -1.22 2.06
CA ASP A 196 -32.36 -0.82 3.15
C ASP A 196 -32.81 0.64 3.04
N SER A 197 -31.94 1.52 2.54
CA SER A 197 -32.26 2.93 2.32
C SER A 197 -33.31 3.12 1.23
N VAL A 198 -33.22 2.32 0.16
CA VAL A 198 -34.23 2.29 -0.91
C VAL A 198 -35.54 1.71 -0.39
N LYS A 199 -35.51 0.58 0.34
CA LYS A 199 -36.71 -0.02 0.95
C LYS A 199 -37.45 0.92 1.90
N LYS A 200 -36.70 1.74 2.66
CA LYS A 200 -37.25 2.74 3.58
C LYS A 200 -37.68 4.04 2.88
N GLY A 201 -37.52 4.14 1.55
CA GLY A 201 -37.84 5.34 0.77
C GLY A 201 -36.92 6.53 1.01
N ARG A 202 -35.75 6.33 1.65
CA ARG A 202 -34.74 7.38 1.85
C ARG A 202 -33.95 7.68 0.59
N LEU A 203 -33.80 6.68 -0.28
CA LEU A 203 -33.15 6.79 -1.57
C LEU A 203 -34.11 6.30 -2.66
N ILE A 204 -34.22 7.05 -3.76
CA ILE A 204 -35.15 6.73 -4.86
C ILE A 204 -34.33 6.34 -6.09
N PRO A 205 -34.54 5.15 -6.69
CA PRO A 205 -33.87 4.77 -7.93
C PRO A 205 -34.23 5.72 -9.08
N ASP A 206 -33.22 6.24 -9.77
CA ASP A 206 -33.37 7.14 -10.93
C ASP A 206 -32.87 6.51 -12.25
N GLY A 207 -32.31 5.29 -12.17
CA GLY A 207 -31.73 4.56 -13.30
C GLY A 207 -30.42 5.17 -13.82
N LYS A 208 -29.90 6.23 -13.18
CA LYS A 208 -28.69 6.95 -13.60
C LYS A 208 -27.61 6.91 -12.54
N VAL A 209 -27.90 7.43 -11.34
CA VAL A 209 -26.99 7.41 -10.19
C VAL A 209 -27.31 6.22 -9.28
N CYS A 210 -28.59 6.03 -8.95
CA CYS A 210 -29.11 4.84 -8.26
C CYS A 210 -29.85 3.98 -9.28
N LEU A 211 -29.23 2.87 -9.68
CA LEU A 211 -29.61 2.10 -10.87
C LEU A 211 -30.88 1.26 -10.68
N ASN A 212 -31.08 0.70 -9.49
CA ASN A 212 -32.15 -0.27 -9.23
C ASN A 212 -32.65 -0.23 -7.79
N GLU A 213 -33.69 -1.02 -7.51
CA GLU A 213 -34.29 -1.18 -6.17
C GLU A 213 -33.34 -1.86 -5.17
N LEU A 214 -32.26 -2.50 -5.64
CA LEU A 214 -31.23 -3.11 -4.81
C LEU A 214 -30.21 -2.10 -4.27
N GLY A 215 -30.36 -0.81 -4.58
CA GLY A 215 -29.45 0.24 -4.13
C GLY A 215 -28.08 0.20 -4.83
N GLU A 216 -28.00 -0.34 -6.04
CA GLU A 216 -26.77 -0.32 -6.84
C GLU A 216 -26.49 1.10 -7.36
N LEU A 217 -25.29 1.61 -7.13
CA LEU A 217 -24.88 2.96 -7.50
C LEU A 217 -23.90 2.94 -8.67
N ALA A 218 -24.17 3.75 -9.69
CA ALA A 218 -23.19 4.05 -10.72
C ALA A 218 -22.19 5.08 -10.21
N VAL A 219 -20.91 4.71 -10.19
CA VAL A 219 -19.84 5.55 -9.64
C VAL A 219 -18.68 5.69 -10.62
N THR A 220 -18.08 6.89 -10.62
CA THR A 220 -16.76 7.08 -11.19
C THR A 220 -15.75 6.99 -10.04
N LYS A 221 -14.88 5.99 -10.10
CA LYS A 221 -13.86 5.70 -9.11
C LYS A 221 -12.52 6.28 -9.55
N PHE A 222 -11.86 6.98 -8.64
CA PHE A 222 -10.50 7.48 -8.81
C PHE A 222 -9.61 6.83 -7.76
N ALA A 223 -8.60 6.08 -8.18
CA ALA A 223 -7.56 5.56 -7.29
C ALA A 223 -6.34 6.47 -7.40
N VAL A 224 -5.99 7.15 -6.31
CA VAL A 224 -4.94 8.18 -6.28
C VAL A 224 -3.81 7.70 -5.35
N GLU A 225 -2.62 7.59 -5.92
CA GLU A 225 -1.39 7.32 -5.18
C GLU A 225 -0.77 8.62 -4.65
N PRO A 226 -0.20 8.61 -3.43
CA PRO A 226 0.46 9.79 -2.87
C PRO A 226 1.78 10.04 -3.59
N VAL A 227 2.01 11.29 -4.00
CA VAL A 227 3.25 11.71 -4.69
C VAL A 227 3.74 12.98 -4.02
N TRP A 228 4.89 12.91 -3.36
CA TRP A 228 5.42 14.03 -2.58
C TRP A 228 6.51 14.75 -3.34
N TYR A 229 6.32 16.05 -3.56
CA TYR A 229 7.36 16.95 -4.01
C TYR A 229 8.16 17.44 -2.79
N LEU A 230 9.34 16.86 -2.58
CA LEU A 230 10.13 17.02 -1.35
C LEU A 230 10.42 18.49 -0.99
N PRO A 231 10.80 19.39 -1.93
CA PRO A 231 11.01 20.80 -1.60
C PRO A 231 9.74 21.48 -1.09
N GLY A 232 8.60 21.24 -1.76
CA GLY A 232 7.32 21.83 -1.36
C GLY A 232 6.77 21.26 -0.04
N VAL A 233 7.01 19.98 0.24
CA VAL A 233 6.66 19.37 1.53
C VAL A 233 7.52 19.96 2.65
N ALA A 234 8.83 20.13 2.43
CA ALA A 234 9.73 20.74 3.40
C ALA A 234 9.31 22.19 3.72
N GLU A 235 8.97 22.98 2.69
CA GLU A 235 8.45 24.34 2.84
C GLU A 235 7.17 24.38 3.70
N ARG A 236 6.23 23.44 3.50
CA ARG A 236 5.00 23.36 4.32
C ARG A 236 5.25 23.02 5.79
N PHE A 237 6.29 22.25 6.08
CA PHE A 237 6.70 21.95 7.44
C PHE A 237 7.60 23.04 8.04
N GLY A 238 8.03 24.03 7.26
CA GLY A 238 8.94 25.08 7.72
C GLY A 238 10.35 24.56 8.03
N ILE A 239 10.77 23.47 7.37
CA ILE A 239 12.09 22.85 7.54
C ILE A 239 12.86 22.84 6.23
N ASP A 240 14.17 22.65 6.31
CA ASP A 240 14.98 22.45 5.10
C ASP A 240 14.76 21.06 4.49
N GLU A 241 14.96 20.97 3.16
CA GLU A 241 14.79 19.72 2.40
C GLU A 241 15.71 18.60 2.92
N GLY A 242 16.91 18.93 3.39
CA GLY A 242 17.88 17.98 3.90
C GLY A 242 17.43 17.31 5.21
N THR A 243 16.89 18.11 6.13
CA THR A 243 16.28 17.63 7.37
C THR A 243 15.08 16.74 7.08
N LEU A 244 14.17 17.15 6.17
CA LEU A 244 13.05 16.31 5.77
C LEU A 244 13.53 14.94 5.25
N ARG A 245 14.48 14.93 4.32
CA ARG A 245 15.05 13.70 3.72
C ARG A 245 15.69 12.79 4.76
N ARG A 246 16.44 13.37 5.70
CA ARG A 246 17.06 12.61 6.79
C ARG A 246 16.02 11.98 7.70
N SER A 247 15.00 12.74 8.11
CA SER A 247 13.90 12.21 8.91
C SER A 247 13.16 11.09 8.18
N LEU A 248 12.87 11.24 6.88
CA LEU A 248 12.23 10.19 6.09
C LEU A 248 13.10 8.93 6.01
N PHE A 249 14.41 9.07 5.79
CA PHE A 249 15.33 7.94 5.78
C PHE A 249 15.36 7.20 7.12
N GLU A 250 15.44 7.93 8.24
CA GLU A 250 15.46 7.36 9.59
C GLU A 250 14.14 6.64 9.94
N HIS A 251 13.00 7.29 9.68
CA HIS A 251 11.68 6.72 10.00
C HIS A 251 11.25 5.59 9.05
N THR A 252 11.88 5.46 7.88
CA THR A 252 11.68 4.30 7.00
C THR A 252 12.65 3.15 7.30
N GLY A 253 13.40 3.21 8.41
CA GLY A 253 14.37 2.18 8.79
C GLY A 253 15.55 2.07 7.84
N GLY A 254 15.89 3.16 7.13
CA GLY A 254 16.97 3.19 6.16
C GLY A 254 16.64 2.57 4.80
N SER A 255 15.36 2.35 4.49
CA SER A 255 14.91 1.67 3.27
C SER A 255 15.18 2.43 1.97
N TYR A 256 15.41 3.75 2.05
CA TYR A 256 15.60 4.63 0.88
C TYR A 256 16.89 5.45 1.01
N PRO A 257 18.08 4.84 0.87
CA PRO A 257 19.37 5.54 0.97
C PRO A 257 19.52 6.69 -0.05
N GLU A 258 18.80 6.62 -1.17
CA GLU A 258 18.77 7.65 -2.21
C GLU A 258 18.23 8.99 -1.70
N LEU A 259 17.40 9.00 -0.66
CA LEU A 259 16.95 10.26 -0.06
C LEU A 259 18.12 11.11 0.45
N ILE A 260 19.22 10.45 0.87
CA ILE A 260 20.45 11.10 1.36
C ILE A 260 21.49 11.26 0.25
N THR A 261 21.72 10.20 -0.53
CA THR A 261 22.81 10.18 -1.53
C THR A 261 22.45 10.91 -2.82
N ARG A 262 21.15 11.10 -3.10
CA ARG A 262 20.62 11.67 -4.35
C ARG A 262 19.71 12.87 -4.08
N GLY A 263 20.34 14.04 -4.01
CA GLY A 263 19.64 15.34 -3.90
C GLY A 263 18.91 15.78 -5.17
N ASP A 264 19.17 15.12 -6.30
CA ASP A 264 18.52 15.31 -7.60
C ASP A 264 17.09 14.75 -7.64
N ILE A 265 16.78 13.73 -6.84
CA ILE A 265 15.44 13.14 -6.77
C ILE A 265 14.50 14.07 -6.01
N LYS A 266 13.70 14.89 -6.69
CA LYS A 266 12.77 15.83 -6.01
C LYS A 266 11.40 15.25 -5.68
N VAL A 267 11.08 14.07 -6.19
CA VAL A 267 9.79 13.41 -6.02
C VAL A 267 9.96 12.10 -5.25
N PHE A 268 9.13 11.89 -4.24
CA PHE A 268 9.12 10.70 -3.41
C PHE A 268 7.72 10.11 -3.33
N LEU A 269 7.60 8.79 -3.46
CA LEU A 269 6.33 8.08 -3.33
C LEU A 269 6.35 7.36 -1.98
N PRO A 270 5.73 7.95 -0.94
CA PRO A 270 5.75 7.35 0.38
C PRO A 270 5.02 5.99 0.36
N PRO A 271 5.52 4.98 1.09
CA PRO A 271 4.89 3.67 1.19
C PRO A 271 3.67 3.70 2.13
N ILE A 272 2.74 4.61 1.89
CA ILE A 272 1.52 4.80 2.67
C ILE A 272 0.29 4.46 1.82
N GLY A 273 -0.84 4.24 2.48
CA GLY A 273 -2.11 4.08 1.78
C GLY A 273 -2.47 5.33 0.98
N GLY A 274 -2.84 5.15 -0.29
CA GLY A 274 -3.41 6.21 -1.12
C GLY A 274 -4.83 6.57 -0.70
N LEU A 275 -5.55 7.22 -1.61
CA LEU A 275 -6.95 7.56 -1.42
C LEU A 275 -7.77 7.06 -2.60
N THR A 276 -9.03 6.73 -2.33
CA THR A 276 -10.01 6.39 -3.35
C THR A 276 -11.12 7.41 -3.31
N VAL A 277 -11.41 8.03 -4.45
CA VAL A 277 -12.54 8.94 -4.59
C VAL A 277 -13.67 8.20 -5.32
N TYR A 278 -14.87 8.32 -4.79
CA TYR A 278 -16.11 7.88 -5.42
C TYR A 278 -16.92 9.12 -5.78
N CYS A 279 -17.07 9.37 -7.08
CA CYS A 279 -17.94 10.42 -7.60
C CYS A 279 -19.27 9.80 -8.04
N PHE A 280 -20.35 10.36 -7.52
CA PHE A 280 -21.73 10.07 -7.87
C PHE A 280 -22.23 11.18 -8.81
N GLY A 281 -22.78 10.80 -9.95
CA GLY A 281 -23.14 11.74 -11.01
C GLY A 281 -21.95 12.09 -11.92
N ASP A 282 -22.00 13.30 -12.48
CA ASP A 282 -21.04 13.77 -13.49
C ASP A 282 -19.74 14.29 -12.84
N PRO A 283 -18.56 13.72 -13.17
CA PRO A 283 -17.27 14.20 -12.68
C PRO A 283 -16.94 15.66 -13.05
N GLU A 284 -17.43 16.19 -14.16
CA GLU A 284 -17.13 17.57 -14.59
C GLU A 284 -17.72 18.61 -13.62
N LYS A 285 -18.84 18.24 -12.96
CA LYS A 285 -19.53 19.07 -11.97
C LYS A 285 -18.81 19.16 -10.63
N MET A 286 -17.80 18.32 -10.36
CA MET A 286 -17.09 18.34 -9.08
C MET A 286 -16.35 19.67 -8.83
N SER A 287 -15.94 20.35 -9.91
CA SER A 287 -15.19 21.61 -9.86
C SER A 287 -16.01 22.84 -10.24
N ASP A 288 -17.28 22.68 -10.60
CA ASP A 288 -18.14 23.78 -11.02
C ASP A 288 -18.72 24.49 -9.79
N GLU A 289 -18.48 25.80 -9.68
CA GLU A 289 -18.95 26.63 -8.56
C GLU A 289 -20.46 26.92 -8.64
N ASN A 290 -21.09 26.69 -9.79
CA ASN A 290 -22.52 26.96 -10.00
C ASN A 290 -23.44 25.83 -9.52
N VAL A 291 -22.87 24.67 -9.21
CA VAL A 291 -23.61 23.48 -8.76
C VAL A 291 -23.23 23.16 -7.33
N ARG A 292 -24.18 22.58 -6.59
CA ARG A 292 -23.94 22.20 -5.21
C ARG A 292 -23.17 20.87 -5.16
N LEU A 293 -22.14 20.85 -4.32
CA LEU A 293 -21.29 19.69 -4.07
C LEU A 293 -21.55 19.15 -2.67
N SER A 294 -21.93 17.87 -2.59
CA SER A 294 -21.94 17.12 -1.32
C SER A 294 -20.64 16.33 -1.21
N LEU A 295 -19.81 16.65 -0.22
CA LEU A 295 -18.49 16.07 -0.02
C LEU A 295 -18.39 15.37 1.33
N ARG A 296 -18.01 14.08 1.30
CA ARG A 296 -17.65 13.30 2.48
C ARG A 296 -16.18 12.94 2.44
N ILE A 297 -15.44 13.36 3.46
CA ILE A 297 -14.09 12.87 3.72
C ILE A 297 -14.18 11.80 4.80
N HIS A 298 -13.64 10.62 4.51
CA HIS A 298 -13.67 9.47 5.39
C HIS A 298 -12.29 8.83 5.50
N ASP A 299 -11.81 8.66 6.73
CA ASP A 299 -10.62 7.88 7.00
C ASP A 299 -11.01 6.41 7.23
N GLU A 300 -10.26 5.51 6.61
CA GLU A 300 -10.42 4.05 6.74
C GLU A 300 -10.51 3.62 8.21
N CYS A 301 -11.56 2.86 8.52
CA CYS A 301 -11.72 2.21 9.81
C CYS A 301 -12.19 0.77 9.61
N ASN A 302 -11.25 -0.14 9.39
CA ASN A 302 -11.54 -1.55 9.09
C ASN A 302 -12.46 -2.21 10.13
N GLY A 303 -12.23 -1.93 11.41
CA GLY A 303 -13.10 -2.39 12.51
C GLY A 303 -14.59 -2.12 12.28
N SER A 304 -14.95 -0.91 11.83
CA SER A 304 -16.35 -0.54 11.62
C SER A 304 -16.80 -0.75 10.17
N ASP A 305 -16.01 -0.26 9.21
CA ASP A 305 -16.36 -0.24 7.80
C ASP A 305 -16.42 -1.65 7.19
N VAL A 306 -15.50 -2.54 7.59
CA VAL A 306 -15.39 -3.91 7.08
C VAL A 306 -16.00 -4.92 8.04
N PHE A 307 -15.63 -4.88 9.31
CA PHE A 307 -16.07 -5.87 10.30
C PHE A 307 -17.39 -5.52 10.99
N GLY A 308 -17.93 -4.32 10.76
CA GLY A 308 -19.22 -3.93 11.32
C GLY A 308 -19.23 -3.76 12.84
N SER A 309 -18.07 -3.50 13.46
CA SER A 309 -17.98 -3.19 14.88
C SER A 309 -18.81 -1.96 15.23
N ASP A 310 -19.52 -2.05 16.34
CA ASP A 310 -20.33 -1.01 16.98
C ASP A 310 -19.53 -0.14 17.98
N ILE A 311 -18.26 -0.46 18.22
CA ILE A 311 -17.34 0.30 19.09
C ILE A 311 -17.16 1.73 18.59
N CYS A 312 -17.27 1.95 17.27
CA CYS A 312 -17.23 3.29 16.69
C CYS A 312 -18.29 3.47 15.61
N THR A 313 -18.58 4.73 15.31
CA THR A 313 -19.68 5.15 14.44
C THR A 313 -19.24 5.46 13.00
N CYS A 314 -18.03 5.04 12.61
CA CYS A 314 -17.44 5.32 11.30
C CYS A 314 -18.35 4.88 10.14
N ARG A 315 -18.82 3.62 10.17
CA ARG A 315 -19.67 3.06 9.12
C ARG A 315 -21.03 3.77 8.99
N PRO A 316 -21.83 3.97 10.07
CA PRO A 316 -23.06 4.76 9.97
C PRO A 316 -22.88 6.15 9.35
N TYR A 317 -21.81 6.86 9.70
CA TYR A 317 -21.52 8.17 9.11
C TYR A 317 -21.04 8.09 7.64
N LEU A 318 -20.32 7.03 7.27
CA LEU A 318 -19.95 6.77 5.88
C LEU A 318 -21.18 6.54 5.02
N ILE A 319 -22.10 5.67 5.47
CA ILE A 319 -23.35 5.39 4.75
C ILE A 319 -24.20 6.65 4.61
N PHE A 320 -24.35 7.42 5.69
CA PHE A 320 -25.05 8.71 5.63
C PHE A 320 -24.40 9.67 4.61
N GLY A 321 -23.07 9.77 4.59
CA GLY A 321 -22.36 10.60 3.61
C GLY A 321 -22.56 10.14 2.16
N ILE A 322 -22.60 8.82 1.92
CA ILE A 322 -22.90 8.25 0.61
C ILE A 322 -24.35 8.57 0.21
N GLU A 323 -25.33 8.37 1.11
CA GLU A 323 -26.74 8.69 0.85
C GLU A 323 -26.92 10.16 0.43
N GLU A 324 -26.33 11.10 1.17
CA GLU A 324 -26.43 12.53 0.85
C GLU A 324 -25.66 12.92 -0.42
N ALA A 325 -24.54 12.26 -0.70
CA ALA A 325 -23.80 12.45 -1.96
C ALA A 325 -24.63 12.00 -3.16
N VAL A 326 -25.31 10.85 -3.06
CA VAL A 326 -26.20 10.36 -4.12
C VAL A 326 -27.40 11.29 -4.31
N LYS A 327 -28.06 11.72 -3.23
CA LYS A 327 -29.20 12.66 -3.33
C LYS A 327 -28.81 13.96 -4.00
N GLU A 328 -27.65 14.53 -3.66
CA GLU A 328 -27.17 15.77 -4.28
C GLU A 328 -26.87 15.56 -5.77
N ALA A 329 -26.26 14.43 -6.15
CA ALA A 329 -26.05 14.08 -7.55
C ALA A 329 -27.38 13.91 -8.31
N GLN A 330 -28.41 13.34 -7.68
CA GLN A 330 -29.76 13.19 -8.27
C GLN A 330 -30.47 14.53 -8.44
N ASN A 331 -30.26 15.49 -7.53
CA ASN A 331 -30.80 16.84 -7.61
C ASN A 331 -30.13 17.73 -8.67
N GLY A 332 -29.16 17.18 -9.43
CA GLY A 332 -28.45 17.87 -10.49
C GLY A 332 -27.11 18.48 -10.06
N GLY A 333 -26.73 18.35 -8.79
CA GLY A 333 -25.42 18.70 -8.25
C GLY A 333 -24.35 17.62 -8.52
N SER A 334 -23.39 17.51 -7.60
CA SER A 334 -22.36 16.47 -7.61
C SER A 334 -22.17 15.87 -6.21
N GLY A 335 -21.96 14.56 -6.14
CA GLY A 335 -21.70 13.84 -4.90
C GLY A 335 -20.30 13.25 -4.90
N VAL A 336 -19.51 13.50 -3.87
CA VAL A 336 -18.13 13.00 -3.78
C VAL A 336 -17.87 12.40 -2.40
N VAL A 337 -17.35 11.18 -2.36
CA VAL A 337 -16.88 10.52 -1.14
C VAL A 337 -15.41 10.18 -1.33
N ILE A 338 -14.55 10.74 -0.47
CA ILE A 338 -13.11 10.47 -0.44
C ILE A 338 -12.83 9.50 0.70
N TYR A 339 -12.32 8.32 0.36
CA TYR A 339 -11.90 7.30 1.29
C TYR A 339 -10.37 7.29 1.40
N PHE A 340 -9.83 7.85 2.48
CA PHE A 340 -8.41 7.85 2.79
C PHE A 340 -8.02 6.52 3.41
N ARG A 341 -6.99 5.87 2.88
CA ARG A 341 -6.46 4.62 3.45
C ARG A 341 -5.52 4.87 4.63
N LYS A 342 -6.06 5.55 5.65
CA LYS A 342 -5.36 6.01 6.85
C LYS A 342 -5.98 5.41 8.10
N GLU A 343 -5.77 4.11 8.28
CA GLU A 343 -6.28 3.39 9.44
C GLU A 343 -5.82 3.98 10.78
N GLY A 344 -6.74 4.04 11.75
CA GLY A 344 -6.42 4.40 13.13
C GLY A 344 -5.77 5.78 13.29
N ARG A 345 -6.19 6.80 12.51
CA ARG A 345 -5.55 8.13 12.47
C ARG A 345 -4.07 8.06 12.07
N ALA A 346 -3.77 7.20 11.09
CA ALA A 346 -2.41 6.89 10.61
C ALA A 346 -1.50 6.16 11.62
N LEU A 347 -2.03 5.63 12.73
CA LEU A 347 -1.29 4.76 13.66
C LEU A 347 -1.30 3.28 13.22
N GLY A 348 -2.18 2.93 12.27
CA GLY A 348 -2.38 1.57 11.79
C GLY A 348 -3.26 0.71 12.70
N GLU A 349 -3.75 -0.40 12.15
CA GLU A 349 -4.72 -1.29 12.82
C GLU A 349 -4.15 -1.91 14.10
N VAL A 350 -2.89 -2.36 14.09
CA VAL A 350 -2.27 -3.05 15.24
C VAL A 350 -2.21 -2.14 16.46
N THR A 351 -1.79 -0.88 16.27
CA THR A 351 -1.74 0.11 17.35
C THR A 351 -3.13 0.43 17.88
N LYS A 352 -4.12 0.52 16.99
CA LYS A 352 -5.51 0.77 17.35
C LYS A 352 -6.08 -0.36 18.22
N VAL A 353 -5.87 -1.62 17.84
CA VAL A 353 -6.34 -2.79 18.62
C VAL A 353 -5.71 -2.85 20.01
N ARG A 354 -4.49 -2.32 20.19
CA ARG A 354 -3.86 -2.22 21.52
C ARG A 354 -4.48 -1.13 22.41
N LEU A 355 -5.10 -0.10 21.80
CA LEU A 355 -5.66 1.05 22.51
C LEU A 355 -7.16 0.88 22.84
N ILE A 356 -7.83 -0.03 22.15
CA ILE A 356 -9.19 -0.51 22.44
C ILE A 356 -9.07 -1.66 23.43
#